data_AF-A0A815RPC2-F1
#
_entry.id   AF-A0A815RPC2-F1
#
_cell.length_a   1.000
_cell.length_b   1.000
_cell.length_c   1.000
_cell.angle_alpha   90.00
_cell.angle_beta   90.00
_cell.angle_gamma   90.00
#
_symmetry.space_group_name_H-M   'P 1'
#
loop_
_entity.id
_entity.type
_entity.pdbx_description
1 polymer ?
#
loop_
_entity_poly.entity_id
_entity_poly.type
_entity_poly.pdbx_seq_one_letter_code
_entity_poly.pdbx_strand_id
1 'polypeptide(L)'
;MENTTMTENNHNTGDNAWMMTSTALVLLMTPALAFFYGGLVDRKNVLNQLFLSFICMGIVFLQWVLFGFSFAFGPPVSVGFGSFGWSVLRFGEYKNAIYSPTYPLLTYAAYQGTFAIITPALISGAIVGRMKLIPYMLFIFLWTTVCYDPMAHWVWGSNGWLKHLGTLDFAGGTVVHILSGVSGFVASLILGKRSDYD
;
A
#
# COMPACT_ATOMS: atom_id res chain seq x y z
N MET A 1 -18.44 26.61 39.11
CA MET A 1 -17.17 26.90 38.43
C MET A 1 -16.78 25.65 37.69
N GLU A 2 -16.60 25.82 36.40
CA GLU A 2 -16.53 24.83 35.33
C GLU A 2 -15.27 23.96 35.47
N ASN A 3 -15.46 22.67 35.81
CA ASN A 3 -14.43 21.65 35.61
C ASN A 3 -14.52 21.23 34.13
N THR A 4 -13.97 22.05 33.25
CA THR A 4 -13.55 21.60 31.94
C THR A 4 -12.42 20.61 32.17
N THR A 5 -12.79 19.33 32.23
CA THR A 5 -11.87 18.22 32.03
C THR A 5 -11.09 18.51 30.76
N MET A 6 -9.84 18.92 30.93
CA MET A 6 -8.81 18.77 29.91
C MET A 6 -8.90 17.31 29.48
N THR A 7 -9.52 17.01 28.33
CA THR A 7 -9.28 15.73 27.68
C THR A 7 -7.78 15.70 27.48
N GLU A 8 -7.09 14.94 28.33
CA GLU A 8 -5.69 14.63 28.15
C GLU A 8 -5.55 14.12 26.73
N ASN A 9 -5.09 15.00 25.86
CA ASN A 9 -4.59 14.67 24.55
C ASN A 9 -3.34 13.83 24.83
N ASN A 10 -3.56 12.53 25.09
CA ASN A 10 -2.55 11.48 25.31
C ASN A 10 -1.80 11.23 24.01
N HIS A 11 -1.12 12.26 23.54
CA HIS A 11 -0.34 12.32 22.32
C HIS A 11 1.05 11.83 22.68
N ASN A 12 1.36 10.60 22.31
CA ASN A 12 2.71 10.10 22.50
C ASN A 12 3.56 10.55 21.33
N THR A 13 4.37 11.59 21.57
CA THR A 13 5.30 12.12 20.57
C THR A 13 6.36 11.09 20.17
N GLY A 14 6.73 10.19 21.07
CA GLY A 14 7.63 9.06 20.81
C GLY A 14 7.05 8.07 19.81
N ASP A 15 5.79 7.67 20.00
CA ASP A 15 5.09 6.78 19.06
C ASP A 15 4.97 7.42 17.68
N ASN A 16 4.58 8.69 17.62
CA ASN A 16 4.48 9.40 16.35
C ASN A 16 5.85 9.52 15.65
N ALA A 17 6.92 9.84 16.39
CA ALA A 17 8.27 9.90 15.84
C ALA A 17 8.70 8.53 15.28
N TRP A 18 8.48 7.45 16.04
CA TRP A 18 8.79 6.10 15.59
C TRP A 18 8.00 5.71 14.34
N MET A 19 6.72 6.05 14.26
CA MET A 19 5.88 5.75 13.10
C MET A 19 6.30 6.56 11.86
N MET A 20 6.69 7.82 12.01
CA MET A 20 7.22 8.62 10.91
C MET A 20 8.57 8.09 10.42
N THR A 21 9.48 7.72 11.33
CA THR A 21 10.75 7.08 10.98
C THR A 21 10.51 5.75 10.26
N SER A 22 9.61 4.91 10.79
CA SER A 22 9.24 3.64 10.17
C SER A 22 8.65 3.85 8.78
N THR A 23 7.82 4.87 8.58
CA THR A 23 7.28 5.24 7.26
C THR A 23 8.41 5.59 6.29
N ALA A 24 9.39 6.38 6.71
CA ALA A 24 10.54 6.70 5.85
C ALA A 24 11.38 5.46 5.49
N LEU A 25 11.59 4.55 6.45
CA LEU A 25 12.30 3.29 6.22
C LEU A 25 11.57 2.38 5.23
N VAL A 26 10.25 2.22 5.36
CA VAL A 26 9.46 1.41 4.43
C VAL A 26 9.39 2.07 3.05
N LEU A 27 9.25 3.40 2.97
CA LEU A 27 9.29 4.10 1.69
C LEU A 27 10.61 3.85 0.94
N LEU A 28 11.73 3.83 1.66
CA LEU A 28 13.07 3.55 1.11
C LEU A 28 13.19 2.13 0.53
N MET A 29 12.32 1.19 0.92
CA MET A 29 12.29 -0.15 0.32
C MET A 29 11.86 -0.12 -1.15
N THR A 30 11.06 0.86 -1.60
CA THR A 30 10.61 0.94 -3.00
C THR A 30 11.75 1.25 -3.98
N PRO A 31 12.60 2.28 -3.77
CA PRO A 31 13.79 2.47 -4.59
C PRO A 31 14.82 1.36 -4.39
N ALA A 32 14.96 0.80 -3.18
CA ALA A 32 15.83 -0.36 -2.96
C ALA A 32 15.38 -1.58 -3.80
N LEU A 33 14.07 -1.80 -3.90
CA LEU A 33 13.47 -2.83 -4.75
C LEU A 33 13.76 -2.58 -6.24
N ALA A 34 13.72 -1.31 -6.65
CA ALA A 34 14.07 -0.92 -8.01
C ALA A 34 15.50 -1.34 -8.38
N PHE A 35 16.46 -1.16 -7.46
CA PHE A 35 17.83 -1.65 -7.63
C PHE A 35 17.93 -3.18 -7.53
N PHE A 36 17.18 -3.80 -6.61
CA PHE A 36 17.17 -5.24 -6.44
C PHE A 36 16.73 -5.96 -7.71
N TYR A 37 15.55 -5.61 -8.25
CA TYR A 37 15.11 -6.16 -9.53
C TYR A 37 15.92 -5.64 -10.70
N GLY A 38 16.42 -4.41 -10.65
CA GLY A 38 17.37 -3.87 -11.62
C GLY A 38 18.62 -4.75 -11.77
N GLY A 39 19.13 -5.32 -10.68
CA GLY A 39 20.26 -6.24 -10.70
C GLY A 39 19.93 -7.66 -11.20
N LEU A 40 18.64 -8.04 -11.22
CA LEU A 40 18.17 -9.36 -11.65
C LEU A 40 17.71 -9.39 -13.12
N VAL A 41 17.52 -8.23 -13.74
CA VAL A 41 17.09 -8.11 -15.14
C VAL A 41 18.28 -7.93 -16.09
N ASP A 42 18.04 -8.18 -17.38
CA ASP A 42 19.04 -7.93 -18.41
C ASP A 42 19.46 -6.47 -18.43
N ARG A 43 20.73 -6.21 -18.79
CA ARG A 43 21.31 -4.85 -18.80
C ARG A 43 20.47 -3.83 -19.59
N LYS A 44 19.82 -4.27 -20.68
CA LYS A 44 18.93 -3.44 -21.51
C LYS A 44 17.65 -2.98 -20.79
N ASN A 45 17.24 -3.69 -19.73
CA ASN A 45 16.00 -3.46 -19.01
C ASN A 45 16.18 -2.78 -17.64
N VAL A 46 17.41 -2.54 -17.19
CA VAL A 46 17.69 -1.96 -15.86
C VAL A 46 17.04 -0.59 -15.70
N LEU A 47 17.22 0.30 -16.67
CA LEU A 47 16.61 1.64 -16.63
C LEU A 47 15.08 1.58 -16.64
N ASN A 48 14.51 0.65 -17.41
CA ASN A 48 13.07 0.43 -17.43
C ASN A 48 12.57 -0.03 -16.05
N GLN A 49 13.26 -0.96 -15.41
CA GLN A 49 12.90 -1.44 -14.07
C GLN A 49 12.90 -0.32 -13.02
N LEU A 50 13.91 0.55 -13.06
CA LEU A 50 13.97 1.72 -12.18
C LEU A 50 12.76 2.63 -12.44
N PHE A 51 12.49 2.94 -13.70
CA PHE A 51 11.40 3.83 -14.09
C PHE A 51 10.01 3.30 -13.70
N LEU A 52 9.75 2.01 -13.89
CA LEU A 52 8.49 1.36 -13.49
C LEU A 52 8.25 1.44 -11.97
N SER A 53 9.32 1.38 -11.16
CA SER A 53 9.22 1.46 -9.70
C SER A 53 8.88 2.89 -9.24
N PHE A 54 9.49 3.92 -9.84
CA PHE A 54 9.18 5.32 -9.53
C PHE A 54 7.78 5.73 -10.00
N ILE A 55 7.35 5.26 -11.16
CA ILE A 55 5.99 5.48 -11.66
C ILE A 55 4.96 4.81 -10.76
N CYS A 56 5.25 3.61 -10.26
CA CYS A 56 4.42 2.93 -9.29
C CYS A 56 4.21 3.77 -8.03
N MET A 57 5.29 4.30 -7.48
CA MET A 57 5.25 5.18 -6.32
C MET A 57 4.35 6.40 -6.53
N GLY A 58 4.46 7.09 -7.67
CA GLY A 58 3.62 8.25 -7.95
C GLY A 58 2.13 7.93 -8.13
N ILE A 59 1.81 6.90 -8.93
CA ILE A 59 0.43 6.53 -9.23
C ILE A 59 -0.28 6.01 -7.99
N VAL A 60 0.37 5.10 -7.25
CA VAL A 60 -0.22 4.51 -6.06
C VAL A 60 -0.34 5.53 -4.94
N PHE A 61 0.63 6.44 -4.78
CA PHE A 61 0.49 7.54 -3.83
C PHE A 61 -0.77 8.38 -4.11
N LEU A 62 -1.00 8.78 -5.37
CA LEU A 62 -2.19 9.55 -5.74
C LEU A 62 -3.48 8.75 -5.50
N GLN A 63 -3.52 7.49 -5.94
CA GLN A 63 -4.67 6.62 -5.74
C GLN A 63 -4.99 6.44 -4.24
N TRP A 64 -3.96 6.22 -3.42
CA TRP A 64 -4.07 6.04 -1.97
C TRP A 64 -4.64 7.27 -1.27
N VAL A 65 -4.11 8.45 -1.59
CA VAL A 65 -4.56 9.74 -1.05
C VAL A 65 -6.00 10.04 -1.47
N LEU A 66 -6.34 9.79 -2.73
CA LEU A 66 -7.67 10.08 -3.26
C LEU A 66 -8.74 9.19 -2.63
N PHE A 67 -8.51 7.87 -2.56
CA PHE A 67 -9.53 6.97 -2.02
C PHE A 67 -9.01 5.64 -1.46
N GLY A 68 -7.80 5.18 -1.80
CA GLY A 68 -7.33 3.86 -1.36
C GLY A 68 -7.26 3.69 0.16
N PHE A 69 -6.77 4.71 0.88
CA PHE A 69 -6.78 4.69 2.35
C PHE A 69 -8.21 4.58 2.92
N SER A 70 -9.14 5.32 2.32
CA SER A 70 -10.54 5.32 2.70
C SER A 70 -11.16 3.94 2.50
N PHE A 71 -10.87 3.30 1.37
CA PHE A 71 -11.36 1.96 1.09
C PHE A 71 -10.77 0.93 2.06
N ALA A 72 -9.47 1.00 2.36
CA ALA A 72 -8.83 0.04 3.26
C ALA A 72 -9.28 0.21 4.72
N PHE A 73 -9.31 1.44 5.23
CA PHE A 73 -9.40 1.73 6.67
C PHE A 73 -10.57 2.63 7.07
N GLY A 74 -11.37 3.13 6.12
CA GLY A 74 -12.51 3.99 6.40
C GLY A 74 -13.64 3.31 7.18
N PRO A 75 -14.63 4.10 7.64
CA PRO A 75 -15.76 3.59 8.41
C PRO A 75 -16.52 2.57 7.56
N PRO A 76 -16.70 1.33 8.03
CA PRO A 76 -17.11 0.24 7.16
C PRO A 76 -18.52 0.37 6.60
N VAL A 77 -18.73 0.00 5.33
CA VAL A 77 -20.05 -0.04 4.70
C VAL A 77 -20.69 -1.43 4.86
N SER A 78 -19.92 -2.50 4.70
CA SER A 78 -20.39 -3.88 4.83
C SER A 78 -19.26 -4.84 5.20
N VAL A 79 -19.58 -6.11 5.47
CA VAL A 79 -18.56 -7.15 5.72
C VAL A 79 -17.75 -7.36 4.44
N GLY A 80 -16.51 -6.86 4.41
CA GLY A 80 -15.58 -7.04 3.31
C GLY A 80 -15.49 -5.88 2.30
N PHE A 81 -16.29 -4.82 2.44
CA PHE A 81 -16.11 -3.58 1.68
C PHE A 81 -15.94 -2.40 2.62
N GLY A 82 -14.86 -1.66 2.43
CA GLY A 82 -14.67 -0.39 3.10
C GLY A 82 -15.49 0.72 2.48
N SER A 83 -15.13 1.96 2.80
CA SER A 83 -15.91 3.14 2.48
C SER A 83 -15.13 4.15 1.68
N PHE A 84 -15.84 5.10 1.11
CA PHE A 84 -15.25 6.29 0.51
C PHE A 84 -15.42 7.52 1.41
N GLY A 85 -15.90 7.36 2.65
CA GLY A 85 -16.15 8.46 3.59
C GLY A 85 -14.93 9.27 4.00
N TRP A 86 -13.73 8.69 3.92
CA TRP A 86 -12.44 9.32 4.23
C TRP A 86 -11.62 9.66 2.96
N SER A 87 -12.26 9.73 1.80
CA SER A 87 -11.59 10.07 0.54
C SER A 87 -10.93 11.45 0.61
N VAL A 88 -9.82 11.62 -0.10
CA VAL A 88 -8.97 12.82 -0.06
C VAL A 88 -8.49 13.13 1.37
N LEU A 89 -8.25 12.07 2.14
CA LEU A 89 -7.75 12.11 3.51
C LEU A 89 -8.61 12.95 4.49
N ARG A 90 -9.92 12.97 4.28
CA ARG A 90 -10.88 13.75 5.09
C ARG A 90 -11.38 12.97 6.30
N PHE A 91 -10.49 12.65 7.24
CA PHE A 91 -10.81 11.72 8.32
C PHE A 91 -11.64 12.29 9.48
N GLY A 92 -11.95 13.60 9.49
CA GLY A 92 -12.73 14.27 10.54
C GLY A 92 -11.98 14.40 11.88
N GLU A 93 -11.59 13.27 12.47
CA GLU A 93 -10.83 13.19 13.72
C GLU A 93 -9.32 13.15 13.48
N TYR A 94 -8.56 13.75 14.41
CA TYR A 94 -7.09 13.75 14.37
C TYR A 94 -6.48 12.38 14.69
N LYS A 95 -7.17 11.56 15.49
CA LYS A 95 -6.76 10.21 15.93
C LYS A 95 -7.88 9.22 15.66
N ASN A 96 -7.54 7.93 15.65
CA ASN A 96 -8.53 6.86 15.58
C ASN A 96 -8.23 5.80 16.64
N ALA A 97 -9.22 5.46 17.47
CA ALA A 97 -9.05 4.52 18.57
C ALA A 97 -8.62 3.10 18.13
N ILE A 98 -8.90 2.72 16.89
CA ILE A 98 -8.61 1.37 16.36
C ILE A 98 -7.22 1.33 15.73
N TYR A 99 -6.89 2.32 14.91
CA TYR A 99 -5.68 2.28 14.07
C TYR A 99 -4.53 3.15 14.58
N SER A 100 -4.83 4.23 15.28
CA SER A 100 -3.84 5.22 15.73
C SER A 100 -4.25 5.85 17.08
N PRO A 101 -4.33 5.06 18.16
CA PRO A 101 -4.84 5.55 19.44
C PRO A 101 -3.92 6.61 20.08
N THR A 102 -2.60 6.50 19.89
CA THR A 102 -1.61 7.35 20.56
C THR A 102 -1.03 8.46 19.67
N TYR A 103 -1.19 8.36 18.34
CA TYR A 103 -0.60 9.25 17.35
C TYR A 103 -1.59 9.61 16.20
N PRO A 104 -1.27 10.58 15.33
CA PRO A 104 -2.21 11.08 14.33
C PRO A 104 -2.58 10.03 13.28
N LEU A 105 -3.84 10.02 12.87
CA LEU A 105 -4.33 9.11 11.81
C LEU A 105 -3.65 9.36 10.47
N LEU A 106 -3.24 10.61 10.20
CA LEU A 106 -2.45 10.94 9.02
C LEU A 106 -1.10 10.20 8.98
N THR A 107 -0.43 10.03 10.12
CA THR A 107 0.81 9.26 10.20
C THR A 107 0.55 7.78 9.91
N TYR A 108 -0.57 7.23 10.40
CA TYR A 108 -0.98 5.86 10.05
C TYR A 108 -1.27 5.73 8.55
N ALA A 109 -1.99 6.69 7.96
CA ALA A 109 -2.30 6.71 6.53
C ALA A 109 -1.03 6.77 5.67
N ALA A 110 -0.04 7.58 6.08
CA ALA A 110 1.26 7.65 5.42
C ALA A 110 2.03 6.33 5.55
N TYR A 111 2.09 5.75 6.75
CA TYR A 111 2.72 4.45 6.99
C TYR A 111 2.13 3.37 6.10
N GLN A 112 0.81 3.18 6.13
CA GLN A 112 0.12 2.19 5.29
C GLN A 112 0.25 2.47 3.79
N GLY A 113 0.31 3.74 3.39
CA GLY A 113 0.55 4.14 2.01
C GLY A 113 1.87 3.61 1.45
N THR A 114 2.89 3.45 2.28
CA THR A 114 4.17 2.86 1.83
C THR A 114 4.05 1.37 1.50
N PHE A 115 3.20 0.62 2.22
CA PHE A 115 2.86 -0.77 1.88
C PHE A 115 2.03 -0.83 0.60
N ALA A 116 1.09 0.10 0.42
CA ALA A 116 0.31 0.21 -0.80
C ALA A 116 1.22 0.44 -2.00
N ILE A 117 2.23 1.30 -1.88
CA ILE A 117 3.19 1.60 -2.94
C ILE A 117 4.05 0.40 -3.30
N ILE A 118 4.67 -0.26 -2.31
CA ILE A 118 5.65 -1.31 -2.59
C ILE A 118 5.00 -2.59 -3.16
N THR A 119 3.75 -2.86 -2.81
CA THR A 119 3.07 -4.10 -3.20
C THR A 119 2.93 -4.30 -4.72
N PRO A 120 2.31 -3.40 -5.49
CA PRO A 120 2.30 -3.51 -6.94
C PRO A 120 3.69 -3.32 -7.56
N ALA A 121 4.61 -2.59 -6.90
CA ALA A 121 5.98 -2.49 -7.35
C ALA A 121 6.70 -3.85 -7.33
N LEU A 122 6.35 -4.76 -6.41
CA LEU A 122 6.86 -6.13 -6.39
C LEU A 122 6.51 -6.93 -7.65
N ILE A 123 5.36 -6.65 -8.26
CA ILE A 123 4.89 -7.30 -9.49
C ILE A 123 5.76 -6.87 -10.68
N SER A 124 6.28 -5.64 -10.67
CA SER A 124 7.07 -5.08 -11.78
C SER A 124 8.26 -5.96 -12.17
N GLY A 125 8.93 -6.60 -11.20
CA GLY A 125 10.06 -7.50 -11.44
C GLY A 125 9.70 -8.72 -12.30
N ALA A 126 8.46 -9.19 -12.24
CA ALA A 126 7.98 -10.32 -13.04
C ALA A 126 7.61 -9.92 -14.49
N ILE A 127 7.22 -8.66 -14.70
CA ILE A 127 6.64 -8.18 -15.97
C ILE A 127 7.56 -7.24 -16.76
N VAL A 128 8.70 -6.85 -16.18
CA VAL A 128 9.70 -6.01 -16.84
C VAL A 128 10.19 -6.59 -18.16
N GLY A 129 10.25 -5.73 -19.17
CA GLY A 129 10.58 -6.11 -20.55
C GLY A 129 9.46 -6.86 -21.29
N ARG A 130 8.28 -7.04 -20.67
CA ARG A 130 7.13 -7.74 -21.26
C ARG A 130 5.87 -6.87 -21.40
N MET A 131 5.88 -5.67 -20.83
CA MET A 131 4.73 -4.76 -20.84
C MET A 131 5.13 -3.35 -21.22
N LYS A 132 4.29 -2.69 -22.04
CA LYS A 132 4.45 -1.27 -22.36
C LYS A 132 4.09 -0.40 -21.14
N LEU A 133 4.59 0.83 -21.13
CA LEU A 133 4.40 1.74 -20.00
C LEU A 133 2.94 2.11 -19.73
N ILE A 134 2.17 2.50 -20.76
CA ILE A 134 0.77 2.92 -20.57
C ILE A 134 -0.09 1.78 -19.99
N PRO A 135 -0.06 0.54 -20.54
CA PRO A 135 -0.72 -0.60 -19.91
C PRO A 135 -0.25 -0.86 -18.47
N TYR A 136 1.04 -0.65 -18.18
CA TYR A 136 1.56 -0.77 -16.82
C TYR A 136 0.94 0.22 -15.85
N MET A 137 0.87 1.50 -16.22
CA MET A 137 0.25 2.53 -15.38
C MET A 137 -1.22 2.22 -15.08
N LEU A 138 -1.98 1.77 -16.09
CA LEU A 138 -3.38 1.36 -15.90
C LEU A 138 -3.48 0.10 -15.02
N PHE A 139 -2.61 -0.88 -15.26
CA PHE A 139 -2.57 -2.11 -14.48
C PHE A 139 -2.33 -1.83 -13.00
N ILE A 140 -1.31 -1.07 -12.63
CA ILE A 140 -1.01 -0.81 -11.22
C ILE A 140 -2.12 0.01 -10.54
N PHE A 141 -2.74 0.97 -11.23
CA PHE A 141 -3.83 1.75 -10.67
C PHE A 141 -5.06 0.87 -10.38
N LEU A 142 -5.46 0.07 -11.38
CA LEU A 142 -6.61 -0.83 -11.25
C LEU A 142 -6.32 -1.93 -10.24
N TRP A 143 -5.16 -2.57 -10.33
CA TRP A 143 -4.75 -3.65 -9.44
C TRP A 143 -4.68 -3.19 -7.97
N THR A 144 -4.15 -1.99 -7.71
CA THR A 144 -4.14 -1.46 -6.34
C THR A 144 -5.58 -1.26 -5.85
N THR A 145 -6.45 -0.71 -6.70
CA THR A 145 -7.86 -0.45 -6.35
C THR A 145 -8.68 -1.73 -6.12
N VAL A 146 -8.48 -2.77 -6.95
CA VAL A 146 -9.36 -3.96 -6.96
C VAL A 146 -8.76 -5.18 -6.27
N CYS A 147 -7.45 -5.20 -6.01
CA CYS A 147 -6.76 -6.30 -5.35
C CYS A 147 -6.16 -5.86 -4.01
N TYR A 148 -5.34 -4.81 -4.00
CA TYR A 148 -4.66 -4.38 -2.78
C TYR A 148 -5.62 -3.79 -1.75
N ASP A 149 -6.41 -2.77 -2.12
CA ASP A 149 -7.28 -2.09 -1.16
C ASP A 149 -8.31 -3.05 -0.51
N PRO A 150 -8.97 -3.97 -1.26
CA PRO A 150 -9.83 -4.99 -0.66
C PRO A 150 -9.08 -5.97 0.23
N MET A 151 -7.90 -6.43 -0.17
CA MET A 151 -7.12 -7.36 0.66
C MET A 151 -6.68 -6.67 1.97
N ALA A 152 -6.21 -5.43 1.90
CA ALA A 152 -5.86 -4.62 3.07
C ALA A 152 -7.08 -4.43 3.99
N HIS A 153 -8.26 -4.16 3.42
CA HIS A 153 -9.49 -4.07 4.18
C HIS A 153 -9.85 -5.39 4.88
N TRP A 154 -9.77 -6.53 4.17
CA TRP A 154 -10.13 -7.83 4.71
C TRP A 154 -9.24 -8.25 5.88
N VAL A 155 -7.95 -7.95 5.81
CA VAL A 155 -6.94 -8.41 6.77
C VAL A 155 -6.72 -7.41 7.91
N TRP A 156 -6.67 -6.11 7.59
CA TRP A 156 -6.32 -5.07 8.58
C TRP A 156 -7.47 -4.16 8.98
N GLY A 157 -8.47 -3.99 8.11
CA GLY A 157 -9.67 -3.20 8.38
C GLY A 157 -10.41 -3.68 9.64
N SER A 158 -11.06 -2.74 10.35
CA SER A 158 -11.73 -2.99 11.63
C SER A 158 -12.85 -4.03 11.55
N ASN A 159 -13.56 -4.06 10.42
CA ASN A 159 -14.62 -5.00 10.03
C ASN A 159 -14.14 -6.05 9.02
N GLY A 160 -12.83 -6.19 8.81
CA GLY A 160 -12.26 -7.11 7.84
C GLY A 160 -12.61 -8.55 8.18
N TRP A 161 -13.20 -9.29 7.24
CA TRP A 161 -13.67 -10.66 7.53
C TRP A 161 -12.52 -11.61 7.87
N LEU A 162 -11.35 -11.48 7.22
CA LEU A 162 -10.17 -12.29 7.56
C LEU A 162 -9.64 -11.96 8.96
N LYS A 163 -9.68 -10.68 9.35
CA LYS A 163 -9.37 -10.26 10.72
C LYS A 163 -10.30 -10.91 11.74
N HIS A 164 -11.61 -10.93 11.46
CA HIS A 164 -12.61 -11.57 12.33
C HIS A 164 -12.50 -13.09 12.39
N LEU A 165 -11.98 -13.74 11.35
CA LEU A 165 -11.66 -15.17 11.37
C LEU A 165 -10.39 -15.49 12.18
N GLY A 166 -9.67 -14.49 12.69
CA GLY A 166 -8.45 -14.69 13.48
C GLY A 166 -7.18 -14.79 12.65
N THR A 167 -7.17 -14.30 11.41
CA THR A 167 -5.95 -14.25 10.59
C THR A 167 -4.90 -13.38 11.26
N LEU A 168 -3.72 -13.95 11.49
CA LEU A 168 -2.58 -13.25 12.07
C LEU A 168 -1.65 -12.81 10.95
N ASP A 169 -1.77 -11.55 10.54
CA ASP A 169 -0.86 -10.90 9.60
C ASP A 169 -0.39 -9.54 10.13
N PHE A 170 0.78 -9.55 10.76
CA PHE A 170 1.34 -8.39 11.46
C PHE A 170 1.83 -7.29 10.50
N ALA A 171 2.51 -7.67 9.42
CA ALA A 171 3.24 -6.73 8.55
C ALA A 171 3.05 -6.98 7.04
N GLY A 172 2.05 -7.79 6.65
CA GLY A 172 1.64 -7.91 5.27
C GLY A 172 2.20 -9.14 4.58
N GLY A 173 2.37 -10.24 5.30
CA GLY A 173 2.68 -11.54 4.70
C GLY A 173 1.65 -11.91 3.63
N THR A 174 0.36 -11.68 3.91
CA THR A 174 -0.72 -11.92 2.96
C THR A 174 -0.94 -10.72 2.04
N VAL A 175 -1.14 -9.53 2.62
CA VAL A 175 -1.54 -8.31 1.90
C VAL A 175 -0.46 -7.83 0.91
N VAL A 176 0.82 -7.98 1.26
CA VAL A 176 1.94 -7.54 0.43
C VAL A 176 2.55 -8.72 -0.32
N HIS A 177 3.11 -9.70 0.39
CA HIS A 177 4.00 -10.68 -0.23
C HIS A 177 3.26 -11.77 -1.02
N ILE A 178 2.27 -12.42 -0.42
CA ILE A 178 1.50 -13.46 -1.13
C ILE A 178 0.71 -12.83 -2.28
N LEU A 179 0.02 -11.72 -2.02
CA LEU A 179 -0.81 -11.06 -3.03
C LEU A 179 0.02 -10.62 -4.26
N SER A 180 1.15 -9.94 -4.05
CA SER A 180 2.03 -9.53 -5.15
C SER A 180 2.75 -10.70 -5.81
N GLY A 181 3.16 -11.71 -5.04
CA GLY A 181 3.84 -12.90 -5.56
C GLY A 181 2.95 -13.72 -6.49
N VAL A 182 1.70 -13.99 -6.07
CA VAL A 182 0.71 -14.68 -6.91
C VAL A 182 0.38 -13.83 -8.14
N SER A 183 0.22 -12.51 -7.98
CA SER A 183 -0.05 -11.61 -9.10
C SER A 183 1.09 -11.58 -10.11
N GLY A 184 2.34 -11.54 -9.66
CA GLY A 184 3.53 -11.63 -10.51
C GLY A 184 3.61 -12.95 -11.25
N PHE A 185 3.32 -14.08 -10.57
CA PHE A 185 3.25 -15.39 -11.19
C PHE A 185 2.19 -15.43 -12.31
N VAL A 186 0.95 -15.03 -12.02
CA VAL A 186 -0.15 -15.00 -13.01
C VAL A 186 0.17 -14.06 -14.17
N ALA A 187 0.69 -12.85 -13.88
CA ALA A 187 1.06 -11.91 -14.93
C ALA A 187 2.18 -12.46 -15.83
N SER A 188 3.15 -13.18 -15.27
CA SER A 188 4.23 -13.81 -16.04
C SER A 188 3.73 -14.93 -16.97
N LEU A 189 2.66 -15.64 -16.59
CA LEU A 189 2.01 -16.65 -17.42
C LEU A 189 1.22 -16.00 -18.57
N ILE A 190 0.46 -14.94 -18.28
CA ILE A 190 -0.37 -14.24 -19.28
C ILE A 190 0.48 -13.50 -20.31
N LEU A 191 1.53 -12.80 -19.88
CA LEU A 191 2.40 -12.03 -20.78
C LEU A 191 3.36 -12.92 -21.61
N GLY A 192 3.53 -14.18 -21.23
CA GLY A 192 4.37 -15.13 -21.96
C GLY A 192 5.87 -14.87 -21.83
N LYS A 193 6.65 -15.52 -22.71
CA LYS A 193 8.12 -15.44 -22.72
C LYS A 193 8.61 -14.04 -23.09
N ARG A 194 9.79 -13.66 -22.58
CA ARG A 194 10.50 -12.48 -23.07
C ARG A 194 10.85 -12.71 -24.54
N SER A 195 10.53 -11.74 -25.39
CA SER A 195 11.02 -11.72 -26.76
C SER A 195 12.45 -11.23 -26.70
N ASP A 196 13.41 -12.13 -26.86
CA ASP A 196 14.80 -11.75 -27.08
C ASP A 196 14.87 -11.15 -28.49
N TYR A 197 14.71 -9.83 -28.58
CA TYR A 197 15.27 -9.10 -29.70
C TYR A 197 16.77 -9.00 -29.46
N ASP A 198 17.53 -9.69 -30.30
CA ASP A 198 18.86 -9.25 -30.74
C ASP A 198 18.76 -7.84 -31.34
#